data_AF-A0A7L2SQ18-F1
#
_entry.id   AF-A0A7L2SQ18-F1
#
_cell.length_a   1.000
_cell.length_b   1.000
_cell.length_c   1.000
_cell.angle_alpha   90.00
_cell.angle_beta   90.00
_cell.angle_gamma   90.00
#
_symmetry.space_group_name_H-M   'P 1'
#
loop_
_entity.id
_entity.type
_entity.pdbx_description
1 polymer ?
#
loop_
_entity_poly.entity_id
_entity_poly.type
_entity_poly.pdbx_seq_one_letter_code
_entity_poly.pdbx_strand_id
1 'polypeptide(L)'
;KVFFTDYGQIPKVERCDMDGQNRTKLVDSKIVFPHGITLDLVNRLVYWADAYLDYIEVVDYEGKNRHTIIQGILIEHLYGLTVFENYLYATNSDNANAQQKTSVIRVNRFNSTEYQVVTRVDKGGALHIYHQRRQ
;
A
#
# COMPACT_ATOMS: atom_id res chain seq x y z
N LYS A 1 -17.89 3.41 3.23
CA LYS A 1 -16.84 4.39 2.91
C LYS A 1 -15.95 3.81 1.82
N VAL A 2 -15.48 4.62 0.89
CA VAL A 2 -14.49 4.28 -0.15
C VAL A 2 -13.20 5.00 0.19
N PHE A 3 -12.06 4.37 -0.03
CA PHE A 3 -10.73 4.92 0.18
C PHE A 3 -9.94 4.80 -1.11
N PHE A 4 -9.17 5.83 -1.45
CA PHE A 4 -8.44 5.86 -2.70
C PHE A 4 -7.20 6.76 -2.61
N THR A 5 -6.24 6.48 -3.47
CA THR A 5 -5.04 7.28 -3.72
C THR A 5 -5.30 8.18 -4.93
N ASP A 6 -4.80 9.42 -4.85
CA ASP A 6 -4.84 10.38 -5.95
C ASP A 6 -3.40 10.86 -6.19
N TYR A 7 -2.84 10.49 -7.35
CA TYR A 7 -1.52 10.94 -7.85
C TYR A 7 -1.65 12.18 -8.77
N GLY A 8 -2.67 13.01 -8.56
CA GLY A 8 -2.82 14.29 -9.25
C GLY A 8 -1.80 15.35 -8.81
N GLN A 9 -2.04 16.60 -9.21
CA GLN A 9 -1.17 17.76 -8.90
C GLN A 9 -0.85 17.93 -7.41
N ILE A 10 -1.77 17.52 -6.54
CA ILE A 10 -1.58 17.48 -5.09
C ILE A 10 -1.81 16.03 -4.67
N PRO A 11 -0.76 15.21 -4.54
CA PRO A 11 -0.89 13.81 -4.19
C PRO A 11 -1.53 13.63 -2.81
N LYS A 12 -2.41 12.65 -2.67
CA LYS A 12 -3.17 12.45 -1.43
C LYS A 12 -3.75 11.04 -1.28
N VAL A 13 -4.03 10.68 -0.02
CA VAL A 13 -4.91 9.57 0.34
C VAL A 13 -6.21 10.15 0.86
N GLU A 14 -7.33 9.68 0.32
CA GLU A 14 -8.65 10.23 0.60
C GLU A 14 -9.68 9.15 0.95
N ARG A 15 -10.75 9.59 1.59
CA ARG A 15 -11.94 8.79 1.90
C ARG A 15 -13.20 9.57 1.53
N CYS A 16 -14.22 8.88 1.07
CA CYS A 16 -15.59 9.41 0.95
C CYS A 16 -16.64 8.36 1.33
N ASP A 17 -17.90 8.75 1.39
CA ASP A 17 -19.03 7.82 1.39
C ASP A 17 -19.17 7.13 0.03
N MET A 18 -19.87 5.99 -0.01
CA MET A 18 -20.02 5.20 -1.25
C MET A 18 -20.89 5.91 -2.30
N ASP A 19 -21.64 6.94 -1.89
CA ASP A 19 -22.37 7.87 -2.76
C ASP A 19 -21.50 9.07 -3.20
N GLY A 20 -20.23 9.10 -2.83
CA GLY A 20 -19.27 10.16 -3.13
C GLY A 20 -19.31 11.36 -2.18
N GLN A 21 -20.22 11.40 -1.20
CA GLN A 21 -20.33 12.50 -0.24
C GLN A 21 -19.24 12.45 0.84
N ASN A 22 -19.13 13.52 1.63
CA ASN A 22 -18.23 13.60 2.79
C ASN A 22 -16.78 13.22 2.45
N ARG A 23 -16.26 13.73 1.33
CA ARG A 23 -14.87 13.52 0.92
C ARG A 23 -13.92 14.22 1.89
N THR A 24 -12.94 13.48 2.39
CA THR A 24 -11.96 13.92 3.39
C THR A 24 -10.57 13.49 2.97
N LYS A 25 -9.59 14.40 3.11
CA LYS A 25 -8.16 14.08 2.94
C LYS A 25 -7.65 13.45 4.23
N LEU A 26 -7.09 12.26 4.14
CA LEU A 26 -6.43 11.57 5.26
C LEU A 26 -4.94 11.91 5.31
N VAL A 27 -4.31 12.04 4.14
CA VAL A 27 -2.88 12.34 4.00
C VAL A 27 -2.69 13.27 2.81
N ASP A 28 -1.96 14.37 3.01
CA ASP A 28 -1.63 15.36 1.97
C ASP A 28 -0.19 15.93 2.10
N SER A 29 0.65 15.28 2.91
CA SER A 29 2.04 15.65 3.16
C SER A 29 2.95 14.42 3.11
N LYS A 30 4.23 14.60 2.75
CA LYS A 30 5.20 13.50 2.57
C LYS A 30 4.60 12.37 1.70
N ILE A 31 4.03 12.74 0.56
CA ILE A 31 3.34 11.87 -0.37
C ILE A 31 3.60 12.39 -1.78
N VAL A 32 4.04 11.50 -2.66
CA VAL A 32 4.48 11.85 -4.02
C VAL A 32 3.76 10.95 -5.01
N PHE A 33 4.04 9.64 -5.06
CA PHE A 33 3.40 8.71 -6.02
C PHE A 33 2.60 7.63 -5.26
N PRO A 34 1.42 7.96 -4.70
CA PRO A 34 0.62 6.98 -3.98
C PRO A 34 -0.05 6.01 -4.95
N HIS A 35 0.28 4.72 -4.83
CA HIS A 35 -0.24 3.68 -5.71
C HIS A 35 -1.19 2.75 -4.97
N GLY A 36 -0.66 1.70 -4.35
CA GLY A 36 -1.43 0.65 -3.71
C GLY A 36 -2.11 1.14 -2.43
N ILE A 37 -3.34 0.69 -2.20
CA ILE A 37 -4.10 0.97 -0.99
C ILE A 37 -4.85 -0.28 -0.53
N THR A 38 -4.89 -0.52 0.78
CA THR A 38 -5.66 -1.62 1.38
C THR A 38 -6.14 -1.25 2.78
N LEU A 39 -7.24 -1.87 3.20
CA LEU A 39 -7.88 -1.59 4.48
C LEU A 39 -7.76 -2.78 5.44
N ASP A 40 -7.49 -2.49 6.70
CA ASP A 40 -7.86 -3.36 7.82
C ASP A 40 -9.19 -2.87 8.38
N LEU A 41 -10.26 -3.62 8.08
CA LEU A 41 -11.63 -3.25 8.43
C LEU A 41 -11.91 -3.37 9.93
N VAL A 42 -11.20 -4.27 10.62
CA VAL A 42 -11.40 -4.52 12.06
C VAL A 42 -10.75 -3.42 12.87
N ASN A 43 -9.49 -3.10 12.57
CA ASN A 43 -8.72 -2.09 13.27
C ASN A 43 -8.92 -0.66 12.74
N ARG A 44 -9.70 -0.51 11.65
CA ARG A 44 -9.96 0.77 10.97
C ARG A 44 -8.67 1.49 10.57
N LEU A 45 -7.81 0.76 9.87
CA LEU A 45 -6.53 1.25 9.36
C LEU A 45 -6.50 1.25 7.83
N VAL A 46 -5.84 2.25 7.28
CA VAL A 46 -5.57 2.41 5.86
C VAL A 46 -4.07 2.26 5.66
N TYR A 47 -3.67 1.29 4.84
CA TYR A 47 -2.30 1.15 4.39
C TYR A 47 -2.18 1.63 2.95
N TRP A 48 -1.12 2.36 2.64
CA TRP A 48 -0.82 2.73 1.26
C TRP A 48 0.68 2.63 0.96
N ALA A 49 0.98 2.48 -0.32
CA ALA A 49 2.34 2.47 -0.84
C ALA A 49 2.63 3.75 -1.62
N ASP A 50 3.82 4.33 -1.41
CA ASP A 50 4.35 5.41 -2.24
C ASP A 50 5.53 4.87 -3.07
N ALA A 51 5.39 4.94 -4.39
CA ALA A 51 6.35 4.36 -5.34
C ALA A 51 7.55 5.28 -5.65
N TYR A 52 7.54 6.52 -5.17
CA TYR A 52 8.64 7.47 -5.33
C TYR A 52 9.44 7.61 -4.03
N LEU A 53 8.76 7.58 -2.88
CA LEU A 53 9.39 7.66 -1.56
C LEU A 53 9.73 6.28 -0.98
N ASP A 54 9.40 5.22 -1.71
CA ASP A 54 9.68 3.81 -1.44
C ASP A 54 9.33 3.38 -0.02
N TYR A 55 8.09 3.67 0.38
CA TYR A 55 7.56 3.28 1.68
C TYR A 55 6.19 2.62 1.58
N ILE A 56 5.87 1.85 2.62
CA ILE A 56 4.49 1.50 2.97
C ILE A 56 4.19 2.14 4.32
N GLU A 57 3.14 2.95 4.37
CA GLU A 57 2.69 3.65 5.57
C GLU A 57 1.27 3.23 5.93
N VAL A 58 0.91 3.48 7.19
CA VAL A 58 -0.41 3.24 7.73
C VAL A 58 -0.92 4.50 8.43
N VAL A 59 -2.23 4.71 8.37
CA VAL A 59 -2.96 5.77 9.08
C VAL A 59 -4.31 5.21 9.52
N ASP A 60 -4.91 5.76 10.57
CA ASP A 60 -6.29 5.41 10.90
C ASP A 60 -7.30 6.08 9.95
N TYR A 61 -8.56 5.66 10.06
CA TYR A 61 -9.66 6.14 9.23
C TYR A 61 -9.94 7.64 9.37
N GLU A 62 -9.43 8.29 10.41
CA GLU A 62 -9.60 9.73 10.67
C GLU A 62 -8.32 10.53 10.36
N GLY A 63 -7.32 9.90 9.71
CA GLY A 63 -6.08 10.56 9.30
C GLY A 63 -5.06 10.72 10.43
N LYS A 64 -5.24 10.05 11.57
CA LYS A 64 -4.34 10.13 12.73
C LYS A 64 -3.47 8.88 12.85
N ASN A 65 -2.52 8.93 13.78
CA ASN A 65 -1.63 7.81 14.11
C ASN A 65 -0.81 7.29 12.91
N ARG A 66 -0.47 8.21 11.99
CA ARG A 66 0.34 7.89 10.82
C ARG A 66 1.73 7.41 11.22
N HIS A 67 2.16 6.27 10.69
CA HIS A 67 3.54 5.78 10.85
C HIS A 67 3.97 4.88 9.68
N THR A 68 5.28 4.73 9.54
CA THR A 68 5.92 3.90 8.50
C THR A 68 6.01 2.46 8.93
N ILE A 69 5.56 1.54 8.07
CA ILE A 69 5.72 0.10 8.26
C ILE A 69 7.08 -0.35 7.76
N ILE A 70 7.45 0.04 6.54
CA ILE A 70 8.73 -0.28 5.92
C ILE A 70 9.11 0.82 4.92
N GLN A 71 10.41 1.08 4.76
CA GLN A 71 10.94 2.03 3.79
C GLN A 71 12.31 1.59 3.28
N GLY A 72 12.62 1.90 2.03
CA GLY A 72 13.97 1.83 1.45
C GLY A 72 14.12 0.86 0.29
N ILE A 73 15.38 0.62 -0.09
CA ILE A 73 15.78 -0.03 -1.35
C ILE A 73 15.17 -1.43 -1.59
N LEU A 74 14.78 -2.14 -0.54
CA LEU A 74 14.18 -3.47 -0.65
C LEU A 74 12.76 -3.45 -1.24
N ILE A 75 12.09 -2.32 -1.18
CA ILE A 75 10.69 -2.15 -1.58
C ILE A 75 10.52 -1.04 -2.62
N GLU A 76 11.53 -0.79 -3.45
CA GLU A 76 11.44 0.25 -4.48
C GLU A 76 10.35 -0.07 -5.51
N HIS A 77 9.72 0.98 -6.04
CA HIS A 77 8.76 0.87 -7.15
C HIS A 77 7.54 0.00 -6.83
N LEU A 78 6.80 0.35 -5.79
CA LEU A 78 5.58 -0.36 -5.36
C LEU A 78 4.39 -0.11 -6.28
N TYR A 79 3.51 -1.12 -6.40
CA TYR A 79 2.27 -1.04 -7.17
C TYR A 79 1.05 -1.51 -6.37
N GLY A 80 0.78 -2.82 -6.37
CA GLY A 80 -0.34 -3.42 -5.64
C GLY A 80 0.00 -3.61 -4.17
N LEU A 81 -1.01 -3.48 -3.31
CA LEU A 81 -0.88 -3.67 -1.86
C LEU A 81 -2.15 -4.34 -1.32
N THR A 82 -1.98 -5.34 -0.46
CA THR A 82 -3.09 -6.04 0.20
C THR A 82 -2.66 -6.53 1.58
N VAL A 83 -3.53 -6.40 2.58
CA VAL A 83 -3.29 -6.82 3.97
C VAL A 83 -4.02 -8.11 4.28
N PHE A 84 -3.40 -9.00 5.03
CA PHE A 84 -4.10 -10.13 5.65
C PHE A 84 -3.37 -10.55 6.92
N GLU A 85 -4.13 -10.69 7.99
CA GLU A 85 -3.60 -11.01 9.32
C GLU A 85 -2.43 -10.09 9.68
N ASN A 86 -1.24 -10.63 9.94
CA ASN A 86 -0.07 -9.85 10.36
C ASN A 86 0.76 -9.31 9.19
N TYR A 87 0.40 -9.62 7.95
CA TYR A 87 1.25 -9.34 6.81
C TYR A 87 0.62 -8.38 5.81
N LEU A 88 1.48 -7.54 5.24
CA LEU A 88 1.23 -6.82 4.01
C LEU A 88 1.92 -7.56 2.87
N TYR A 89 1.19 -7.70 1.77
CA TYR A 89 1.70 -8.23 0.53
C TYR A 89 1.69 -7.13 -0.51
N ALA A 90 2.80 -6.95 -1.22
CA ALA A 90 2.91 -5.93 -2.24
C ALA A 90 3.60 -6.45 -3.50
N THR A 91 3.33 -5.81 -4.62
CA THR A 91 4.11 -5.99 -5.86
C THR A 91 5.08 -4.85 -6.00
N ASN A 92 6.33 -5.17 -6.34
CA ASN A 92 7.33 -4.17 -6.65
C ASN A 92 8.17 -4.60 -7.87
N SER A 93 8.56 -3.64 -8.70
CA SER A 93 9.34 -3.93 -9.93
C SER A 93 10.82 -3.87 -9.65
N ASP A 94 11.53 -4.92 -10.07
CA ASP A 94 12.98 -4.92 -10.09
C ASP A 94 13.46 -4.33 -11.43
N ASN A 95 13.89 -3.06 -11.38
CA ASN A 95 14.39 -2.33 -12.53
C ASN A 95 15.89 -2.56 -12.81
N ALA A 96 16.60 -3.33 -11.96
CA ALA A 96 18.04 -3.56 -12.13
C ALA A 96 18.36 -4.55 -13.26
N ASN A 97 17.37 -5.31 -13.73
CA ASN A 97 17.55 -6.39 -14.70
C ASN A 97 17.06 -6.01 -16.10
N ALA A 98 17.79 -6.42 -17.14
CA ALA A 98 17.43 -6.21 -18.55
C ALA A 98 16.07 -6.85 -18.93
N GLN A 99 15.61 -7.82 -18.14
CA GLN A 99 14.24 -8.29 -18.11
C GLN A 99 13.61 -7.83 -16.80
N GLN A 100 12.82 -6.76 -16.85
CA GLN A 100 12.05 -6.30 -15.70
C GLN A 100 11.16 -7.43 -15.21
N LYS A 101 11.29 -7.77 -13.92
CA LYS A 101 10.43 -8.74 -13.24
C LYS A 101 9.68 -8.03 -12.12
N THR A 102 8.49 -8.51 -11.83
CA THR A 102 7.74 -8.09 -10.66
C THR A 102 7.93 -9.11 -9.54
N SER A 103 8.36 -8.65 -8.38
CA SER A 103 8.39 -9.46 -7.17
C SER A 103 7.06 -9.33 -6.43
N VAL A 104 6.58 -10.43 -5.86
CA VAL A 104 5.55 -10.39 -4.81
C VAL A 104 6.29 -10.48 -3.49
N ILE A 105 6.19 -9.43 -2.68
CA ILE A 105 6.86 -9.32 -1.39
C ILE A 105 5.85 -9.45 -0.27
N ARG A 106 6.33 -9.89 0.90
CA ARG A 106 5.58 -9.98 2.14
C ARG A 106 6.38 -9.31 3.26
N VAL A 107 5.74 -8.45 4.04
CA VAL A 107 6.32 -7.80 5.22
C VAL A 107 5.37 -7.90 6.41
N ASN A 108 5.89 -8.20 7.59
CA ASN A 108 5.10 -8.19 8.82
C ASN A 108 4.81 -6.73 9.23
N ARG A 109 3.53 -6.39 9.40
CA ARG A 109 3.08 -5.03 9.71
C ARG A 109 3.41 -4.55 11.13
N PHE A 110 3.92 -5.43 11.97
CA PHE A 110 4.35 -5.13 13.34
C PHE A 110 5.86 -5.29 13.53
N ASN A 111 6.55 -5.93 12.58
CA ASN A 111 7.99 -6.14 12.60
C ASN A 111 8.57 -6.05 11.18
N SER A 112 9.04 -4.88 10.80
CA SER A 112 9.52 -4.59 9.45
C SER A 112 10.74 -5.43 9.02
N THR A 113 11.47 -6.01 9.98
CA THR A 113 12.61 -6.90 9.71
C THR A 113 12.18 -8.26 9.15
N GLU A 114 10.92 -8.65 9.36
CA GLU A 114 10.35 -9.87 8.83
C GLU A 114 9.81 -9.61 7.41
N TYR A 115 10.75 -9.55 6.48
CA TYR A 115 10.55 -9.32 5.05
C TYR A 115 10.92 -10.55 4.22
N GLN A 116 10.13 -10.84 3.18
CA GLN A 116 10.41 -11.95 2.27
C GLN A 116 9.90 -11.68 0.85
N VAL A 117 10.68 -12.06 -0.16
CA VAL A 117 10.18 -12.23 -1.53
C VAL A 117 9.47 -13.58 -1.62
N VAL A 118 8.15 -13.56 -1.86
CA VAL A 118 7.31 -14.77 -1.96
C VAL A 118 7.51 -15.44 -3.32
N THR A 119 7.49 -14.67 -4.39
CA THR A 119 7.71 -15.17 -5.76
C THR A 119 8.10 -14.03 -6.69
N ARG A 120 8.51 -14.38 -7.93
CA ARG A 120 8.77 -13.44 -9.02
C ARG A 120 7.97 -13.86 -10.25
N VAL A 121 7.38 -12.87 -10.92
CA VAL A 121 6.63 -13.04 -12.16
C VAL A 121 7.18 -12.11 -13.22
N ASP A 122 6.98 -12.42 -14.50
CA ASP A 122 7.50 -11.58 -15.59
C ASP A 122 6.81 -10.21 -15.63
N LYS A 123 5.49 -10.18 -15.43
CA LYS A 123 4.70 -8.95 -15.30
C LYS A 123 3.62 -9.13 -14.26
N GLY A 124 3.64 -8.31 -13.23
CA GLY A 124 2.61 -8.24 -12.19
C GLY A 124 2.13 -6.80 -12.00
N GLY A 125 0.92 -6.64 -11.51
CA GLY A 125 0.32 -5.34 -11.25
C GLY A 125 -0.46 -5.38 -9.95
N ALA A 126 -1.78 -5.43 -10.04
CA ALA A 126 -2.65 -5.52 -8.88
C ALA A 126 -2.49 -6.85 -8.11
N LEU A 127 -2.68 -6.78 -6.79
CA LEU A 127 -2.75 -7.92 -5.89
C LEU A 127 -4.07 -7.86 -5.11
N HIS A 128 -4.68 -9.02 -4.90
CA HIS A 128 -5.82 -9.18 -4.00
C HIS A 128 -5.69 -10.48 -3.22
N ILE A 129 -6.07 -10.46 -1.94
CA ILE A 129 -6.11 -11.66 -1.11
C ILE A 129 -7.52 -12.22 -1.14
N TYR A 130 -7.65 -13.46 -1.58
CA TYR A 130 -8.90 -14.19 -1.54
C TYR A 130 -9.01 -14.99 -0.23
N HIS A 131 -9.85 -14.53 0.69
CA HIS A 131 -10.16 -15.21 1.94
C HIS A 131 -11.53 -14.75 2.47
N GLN A 132 -12.30 -15.61 3.13
CA GLN A 132 -13.64 -15.28 3.63
C GLN A 132 -13.62 -14.06 4.60
N ARG A 133 -12.56 -13.92 5.39
CA ARG A 133 -12.36 -12.76 6.29
C ARG A 133 -12.04 -11.43 5.58
N ARG A 134 -11.91 -11.42 4.24
CA ARG A 134 -11.66 -10.22 3.42
C ARG A 134 -12.89 -9.80 2.60
N GLN A 135 -14.01 -10.51 2.72
CA GLN A 135 -15.27 -10.29 2.00
C GLN A 135 -16.36 -9.81 2.95
#